data_AF-A0A944T1Q1-F1
#
_entry.id   AF-A0A944T1Q1-F1
#
_cell.length_a   1.000
_cell.length_b   1.000
_cell.length_c   1.000
_cell.angle_alpha   90.00
_cell.angle_beta   90.00
_cell.angle_gamma   90.00
#
_symmetry.space_group_name_H-M   'P 1'
#
loop_
_entity.id
_entity.type
_entity.pdbx_description
1 polymer ?
#
loop_
_entity_poly.entity_id
_entity_poly.type
_entity_poly.pdbx_seq_one_letter_code
_entity_poly.pdbx_strand_id
1 'polypeptide(L)'
;MRRKRKFGCLIILLITFLIILITGFFVIRNITRGSDSKLTNNIEEFLSKRQEQLLDENKETTDPFGKDNIASILFIGLDSRAGQTNGHCDAIQLIEINKDKETVTITAVSRGTPSQLPPGIGTTSTDYYVSNACGLVNLEYGVKQIQYVLGKKPDYIMVVGFSEVMGILNYLDLPTTPTLQWLRHRQGYSIGEPQRAHNHSTFLKKLITNYIPEDTSTINAPLHYIVYKLIQTDLSFEQSREIIEALSKMKLNEDPDRISLAMRPFYPVQDIEYDPEQVEEYLKTMIEPIKHLLSKDDYTATTPEDIQSQLLNIIGKQKEDPEFLAWAFENNIWLQIQDETIVPRVQYDIISAYIPLLSERSKRMQILSDYIIEMDYRGFEEWSDKGKELLSKELPT
;
A
#
# COMPACT_ATOMS: atom_id res chain seq x y z
N MET A 1 68.38 -16.25 -28.57
CA MET A 1 67.48 -16.99 -27.64
C MET A 1 67.46 -16.50 -26.18
N ARG A 2 68.49 -15.83 -25.62
CA ARG A 2 68.50 -15.40 -24.19
C ARG A 2 67.56 -14.24 -23.80
N ARG A 3 67.13 -13.38 -24.73
CA ARG A 3 66.25 -12.22 -24.44
C ARG A 3 64.77 -12.61 -24.20
N LYS A 4 64.24 -13.62 -24.90
CA LYS A 4 62.85 -14.08 -24.74
C LYS A 4 62.58 -14.76 -23.38
N ARG A 5 63.59 -15.42 -22.78
CA ARG A 5 63.47 -16.00 -21.43
C ARG A 5 63.40 -14.96 -20.31
N LYS A 6 64.10 -13.83 -20.45
CA LYS A 6 64.06 -12.75 -19.44
C LYS A 6 62.72 -12.00 -19.44
N PHE A 7 62.08 -11.85 -20.60
CA PHE A 7 60.77 -11.20 -20.72
C PHE A 7 59.63 -12.08 -20.16
N GLY A 8 59.70 -13.40 -20.35
CA GLY A 8 58.75 -14.34 -19.76
C GLY A 8 58.78 -14.37 -18.24
N CYS A 9 59.97 -14.34 -17.63
CA CYS A 9 60.10 -14.24 -16.17
C CYS A 9 59.50 -12.95 -15.61
N LEU A 10 59.67 -11.81 -16.29
CA LEU A 10 59.16 -10.52 -15.82
C LEU A 10 57.62 -10.49 -15.81
N ILE A 11 56.99 -11.06 -16.84
CA ILE A 11 55.52 -11.16 -16.93
C ILE A 11 54.95 -12.07 -15.85
N ILE A 12 55.59 -13.21 -15.58
CA ILE A 12 55.16 -14.13 -14.51
C ILE A 12 55.24 -13.45 -13.14
N LEU A 13 56.29 -12.67 -12.89
CA LEU A 13 56.47 -11.92 -11.64
C LEU A 13 55.42 -10.82 -11.46
N LEU A 14 55.04 -10.16 -12.56
CA LEU A 14 54.00 -9.12 -12.57
C LEU A 14 52.60 -9.71 -12.34
N ILE A 15 52.29 -10.86 -12.94
CA ILE A 15 51.03 -11.58 -12.73
C ILE A 15 50.94 -12.11 -11.29
N THR A 16 52.01 -12.68 -10.75
CA THR A 16 52.03 -13.14 -9.35
C THR A 16 51.88 -11.99 -8.36
N PHE A 17 52.51 -10.85 -8.62
CA PHE A 17 52.33 -9.65 -7.80
C PHE A 17 50.89 -9.11 -7.85
N LEU A 18 50.27 -9.12 -9.04
CA LEU A 18 48.86 -8.71 -9.20
C LEU A 18 47.91 -9.67 -8.46
N ILE A 19 48.15 -10.98 -8.52
CA ILE A 19 47.36 -11.99 -7.79
C ILE A 19 47.53 -11.81 -6.28
N ILE A 20 48.72 -11.50 -5.78
CA ILE A 20 48.97 -11.23 -4.36
C ILE A 20 48.26 -9.95 -3.91
N LEU A 21 48.23 -8.90 -4.74
CA LEU A 21 47.48 -7.67 -4.44
C LEU A 21 45.97 -7.91 -4.43
N ILE A 22 45.45 -8.69 -5.37
CA ILE A 22 44.02 -9.02 -5.45
C ILE A 22 43.61 -9.91 -4.26
N THR A 23 44.39 -10.95 -3.95
CA THR A 23 44.12 -11.82 -2.80
C THR A 23 44.31 -11.08 -1.48
N GLY A 24 45.33 -10.23 -1.35
CA GLY A 24 45.51 -9.33 -0.21
C GLY A 24 44.34 -8.36 -0.02
N PHE A 25 43.84 -7.76 -1.10
CA PHE A 25 42.66 -6.91 -1.07
C PHE A 25 41.39 -7.67 -0.61
N PHE A 26 41.17 -8.88 -1.12
CA PHE A 26 40.04 -9.72 -0.69
C PHE A 26 40.16 -10.19 0.76
N VAL A 27 41.36 -10.54 1.22
CA VAL A 27 41.61 -10.95 2.61
C VAL A 27 41.42 -9.78 3.57
N ILE A 28 41.92 -8.59 3.24
CA ILE A 28 41.71 -7.38 4.06
C ILE A 28 40.22 -7.00 4.08
N ARG A 29 39.53 -7.06 2.94
CA ARG A 29 38.07 -6.80 2.85
C ARG A 29 37.24 -7.82 3.64
N ASN A 30 37.64 -9.10 3.66
CA ASN A 30 36.98 -10.12 4.48
C ASN A 30 37.29 -10.00 5.98
N ILE A 31 38.49 -9.56 6.35
CA ILE A 31 38.85 -9.32 7.76
C ILE A 31 38.09 -8.11 8.32
N THR A 32 37.83 -7.06 7.52
CA THR A 32 36.96 -5.95 7.94
C THR A 32 35.49 -6.36 8.14
N ARG A 33 35.00 -7.41 7.45
CA ARG A 33 33.67 -8.01 7.70
C ARG A 33 33.64 -8.98 8.89
N GLY A 34 34.80 -9.42 9.39
CA GLY A 34 34.89 -10.39 10.49
C GLY A 34 34.53 -9.83 11.87
N SER A 35 34.53 -8.50 12.04
CA SER A 35 34.03 -7.84 13.24
C SER A 35 32.51 -7.60 13.19
N ASP A 36 31.90 -7.69 12.00
CA ASP A 36 30.48 -7.49 11.77
C ASP A 36 29.65 -8.77 11.94
N SER A 37 30.24 -9.96 11.91
CA SER A 37 29.43 -11.19 11.91
C SER A 37 28.51 -11.33 13.13
N LYS A 38 28.91 -10.84 14.31
CA LYS A 38 28.05 -10.84 15.50
C LYS A 38 26.93 -9.81 15.41
N LEU A 39 27.22 -8.61 14.88
CA LEU A 39 26.23 -7.55 14.73
C LEU A 39 25.23 -7.89 13.61
N THR A 40 25.72 -8.39 12.48
CA THR A 40 24.89 -8.94 11.39
C THR A 40 24.02 -10.08 11.88
N ASN A 41 24.57 -11.05 12.61
CA ASN A 41 23.77 -12.14 13.19
C ASN A 41 22.72 -11.62 14.19
N ASN A 42 23.05 -10.62 15.02
CA ASN A 42 22.09 -10.01 15.95
C ASN A 42 20.97 -9.26 15.22
N ILE A 43 21.28 -8.57 14.11
CA ILE A 43 20.30 -7.89 13.27
C ILE A 43 19.40 -8.91 12.58
N GLU A 44 19.98 -9.95 11.96
CA GLU A 44 19.22 -11.02 11.31
C GLU A 44 18.35 -11.78 12.32
N GLU A 45 18.88 -12.11 13.50
CA GLU A 45 18.11 -12.74 14.57
C GLU A 45 16.99 -11.82 15.07
N PHE A 46 17.23 -10.52 15.22
CA PHE A 46 16.20 -9.56 15.61
C PHE A 46 15.11 -9.44 14.54
N LEU A 47 15.47 -9.35 13.26
CA LEU A 47 14.51 -9.30 12.15
C LEU A 47 13.73 -10.60 12.03
N SER A 48 14.37 -11.76 12.19
CA SER A 48 13.73 -13.07 12.20
C SER A 48 12.75 -13.21 13.36
N LYS A 49 13.18 -12.86 14.59
CA LYS A 49 12.30 -12.84 15.77
C LYS A 49 11.15 -11.85 15.61
N ARG A 50 11.41 -10.71 14.98
CA ARG A 50 10.36 -9.72 14.68
C ARG A 50 9.37 -10.28 13.69
N GLN A 51 9.82 -10.90 12.60
CA GLN A 51 8.96 -11.58 11.62
C GLN A 51 8.13 -12.70 12.28
N GLU A 52 8.74 -13.53 13.12
CA GLU A 52 8.03 -14.56 13.90
C GLU A 52 7.00 -13.94 14.85
N GLN A 53 7.40 -12.91 15.61
CA GLN A 53 6.50 -12.20 16.51
C GLN A 53 5.35 -11.52 15.74
N LEU A 54 5.57 -11.06 14.51
CA LEU A 54 4.54 -10.51 13.65
C LEU A 54 3.54 -11.59 13.18
N LEU A 55 4.03 -12.80 12.88
CA LEU A 55 3.21 -13.97 12.56
C LEU A 55 2.48 -14.57 13.78
N ASP A 56 2.88 -14.19 15.00
CA ASP A 56 2.26 -14.64 16.24
C ASP A 56 1.59 -13.48 17.02
N GLU A 57 1.59 -12.26 16.47
CA GLU A 57 1.08 -11.06 17.13
C GLU A 57 -0.44 -11.17 17.25
N ASN A 58 -0.90 -11.40 18.49
CA ASN A 58 -2.29 -11.61 18.87
C ASN A 58 -2.86 -13.01 18.56
N LYS A 59 -2.12 -14.10 18.79
CA LYS A 59 -2.67 -15.47 18.75
C LYS A 59 -3.88 -15.71 19.68
N GLU A 60 -4.12 -14.83 20.65
CA GLU A 60 -5.37 -14.76 21.45
C GLU A 60 -6.48 -13.91 20.77
N THR A 61 -6.47 -13.75 19.44
CA THR A 61 -7.54 -13.04 18.74
C THR A 61 -8.81 -13.86 18.66
N THR A 62 -9.92 -13.15 18.70
CA THR A 62 -11.26 -13.69 18.47
C THR A 62 -11.39 -14.04 16.98
N ASP A 63 -12.01 -15.18 16.66
CA ASP A 63 -12.38 -15.61 15.30
C ASP A 63 -12.98 -14.44 14.51
N PRO A 64 -12.40 -14.04 13.36
CA PRO A 64 -12.87 -12.90 12.59
C PRO A 64 -14.26 -13.11 11.98
N PHE A 65 -14.81 -14.33 11.98
CA PHE A 65 -16.10 -14.66 11.39
C PHE A 65 -17.26 -14.73 12.39
N GLY A 66 -17.00 -14.43 13.67
CA GLY A 66 -18.04 -14.40 14.69
C GLY A 66 -18.79 -15.74 14.85
N LYS A 67 -20.08 -15.68 15.23
CA LYS A 67 -20.90 -16.88 15.47
C LYS A 67 -21.70 -17.33 14.25
N ASP A 68 -21.89 -16.43 13.29
CA ASP A 68 -22.64 -16.64 12.06
C ASP A 68 -21.74 -17.01 10.88
N ASN A 69 -20.44 -17.21 11.11
CA ASN A 69 -19.43 -17.57 10.12
C ASN A 69 -19.32 -16.54 8.98
N ILE A 70 -19.63 -15.27 9.29
CA ILE A 70 -19.56 -14.15 8.36
C ILE A 70 -18.60 -13.12 8.92
N ALA A 71 -17.59 -12.75 8.14
CA ALA A 71 -16.77 -11.58 8.41
C ALA A 71 -17.28 -10.43 7.54
N SER A 72 -17.72 -9.32 8.15
CA SER A 72 -18.16 -8.11 7.45
C SER A 72 -17.18 -6.96 7.63
N ILE A 73 -16.57 -6.52 6.54
CA ILE A 73 -15.47 -5.54 6.53
C ILE A 73 -15.90 -4.33 5.71
N LEU A 74 -15.93 -3.16 6.33
CA LEU A 74 -16.20 -1.90 5.65
C LEU A 74 -14.90 -1.27 5.17
N PHE A 75 -14.71 -1.22 3.85
CA PHE A 75 -13.59 -0.57 3.20
C PHE A 75 -13.94 0.88 2.82
N ILE A 76 -13.09 1.82 3.23
CA ILE A 76 -13.24 3.26 3.01
C ILE A 76 -11.98 3.81 2.36
N GLY A 77 -12.13 4.42 1.18
CA GLY A 77 -11.10 5.25 0.56
C GLY A 77 -11.27 6.71 0.96
N LEU A 78 -10.25 7.30 1.59
CA LEU A 78 -10.22 8.71 1.95
C LEU A 78 -9.57 9.56 0.86
N ASP A 79 -10.27 10.63 0.47
CA ASP A 79 -9.66 11.77 -0.21
C ASP A 79 -9.21 12.79 0.84
N SER A 80 -8.08 12.52 1.49
CA SER A 80 -7.40 13.46 2.38
C SER A 80 -6.25 14.12 1.64
N ARG A 81 -6.35 15.44 1.44
CA ARG A 81 -5.25 16.22 0.88
C ARG A 81 -4.22 16.53 1.96
N ALA A 82 -2.98 16.78 1.54
CA ALA A 82 -1.92 17.21 2.44
C ALA A 82 -2.37 18.39 3.33
N GLY A 83 -2.29 18.19 4.65
CA GLY A 83 -2.70 19.18 5.66
C GLY A 83 -4.18 19.17 6.06
N GLN A 84 -5.02 18.26 5.54
CA GLN A 84 -6.41 18.09 6.01
C GLN A 84 -6.52 16.96 7.04
N THR A 85 -7.09 17.26 8.21
CA THR A 85 -7.31 16.27 9.28
C THR A 85 -8.51 15.34 9.01
N ASN A 86 -9.45 15.76 8.16
CA ASN A 86 -10.65 14.99 7.81
C ASN A 86 -10.84 14.94 6.29
N GLY A 87 -10.61 13.78 5.68
CA GLY A 87 -10.86 13.54 4.25
C GLY A 87 -12.31 13.15 3.95
N HIS A 88 -12.71 13.27 2.68
CA HIS A 88 -13.99 12.74 2.22
C HIS A 88 -13.94 11.22 2.08
N CYS A 89 -15.00 10.51 2.47
CA CYS A 89 -15.14 9.07 2.22
C CYS A 89 -15.64 8.84 0.78
N ASP A 90 -14.71 8.72 -0.15
CA ASP A 90 -14.96 8.78 -1.59
C ASP A 90 -15.17 7.42 -2.26
N ALA A 91 -14.64 6.36 -1.65
CA ALA A 91 -14.89 4.97 -2.02
C ALA A 91 -15.42 4.23 -0.79
N ILE A 92 -16.58 3.57 -0.91
CA ILE A 92 -17.25 2.90 0.21
C ILE A 92 -17.73 1.53 -0.26
N GLN A 93 -17.13 0.46 0.29
CA GLN A 93 -17.40 -0.92 -0.08
C GLN A 93 -17.55 -1.77 1.17
N LEU A 94 -18.69 -2.45 1.35
CA LEU A 94 -18.85 -3.47 2.37
C LEU A 94 -18.57 -4.83 1.76
N ILE A 95 -17.59 -5.56 2.29
CA ILE A 95 -17.27 -6.93 1.88
C ILE A 95 -17.77 -7.89 2.96
N GLU A 96 -18.65 -8.81 2.59
CA GLU A 96 -19.16 -9.86 3.48
C GLU A 96 -18.67 -11.21 2.99
N ILE A 97 -17.88 -11.91 3.81
CA ILE A 97 -17.27 -13.21 3.49
C ILE A 97 -17.99 -14.28 4.31
N ASN A 98 -18.72 -15.17 3.66
CA ASN A 98 -19.45 -16.25 4.30
C ASN A 98 -18.71 -17.58 4.12
N LYS A 99 -18.17 -18.12 5.22
CA LYS A 99 -17.44 -19.41 5.19
C LYS A 99 -18.34 -20.60 4.92
N ASP A 100 -19.54 -20.62 5.48
CA ASP A 100 -20.45 -21.77 5.36
C ASP A 100 -20.98 -21.95 3.94
N LYS A 101 -21.18 -20.84 3.23
CA LYS A 101 -21.66 -20.82 1.84
C LYS A 101 -20.55 -20.71 0.81
N GLU A 102 -19.32 -20.45 1.24
CA GLU A 102 -18.16 -20.18 0.36
C GLU A 102 -18.44 -19.04 -0.62
N THR A 103 -19.11 -17.97 -0.15
CA THR A 103 -19.52 -16.83 -0.99
C THR A 103 -19.00 -15.52 -0.44
N VAL A 104 -18.73 -14.57 -1.34
CA VAL A 104 -18.39 -13.19 -1.02
C VAL A 104 -19.46 -12.26 -1.59
N THR A 105 -19.87 -11.26 -0.83
CA THR A 105 -20.75 -10.18 -1.29
C THR A 105 -20.05 -8.85 -1.14
N ILE A 106 -19.91 -8.09 -2.23
CA ILE A 106 -19.34 -6.73 -2.20
C ILE A 106 -20.49 -5.74 -2.45
N THR A 107 -20.82 -4.94 -1.45
CA THR A 107 -21.87 -3.91 -1.53
C THR A 107 -21.25 -2.53 -1.60
N ALA A 108 -21.35 -1.88 -2.76
CA ALA A 108 -20.94 -0.48 -2.92
C ALA A 108 -21.98 0.47 -2.33
N VAL A 109 -21.49 1.57 -1.73
CA VAL A 109 -22.31 2.74 -1.40
C VAL A 109 -21.83 3.91 -2.23
N SER A 110 -22.72 4.51 -3.02
CA SER A 110 -22.38 5.71 -3.76
C SER A 110 -22.07 6.84 -2.79
N ARG A 111 -20.94 7.52 -2.96
CA ARG A 111 -20.49 8.64 -2.12
C ARG A 111 -21.54 9.77 -2.04
N GLY A 112 -22.35 9.92 -3.10
CA GLY A 112 -23.42 10.91 -3.25
C GLY A 112 -24.76 10.50 -2.61
N THR A 113 -24.80 9.38 -1.88
CA THR A 113 -26.00 8.94 -1.17
C THR A 113 -26.37 9.97 -0.09
N PRO A 114 -27.63 10.41 0.02
CA PRO A 114 -28.05 11.33 1.05
C PRO A 114 -27.78 10.78 2.46
N SER A 115 -27.18 11.60 3.31
CA SER A 115 -26.92 11.34 4.73
C SER A 115 -27.36 12.51 5.58
N GLN A 116 -27.75 12.26 6.83
CA GLN A 116 -28.03 13.33 7.76
C GLN A 116 -26.71 13.91 8.29
N LEU A 117 -26.70 15.23 8.49
CA LEU A 117 -25.63 15.92 9.18
C LEU A 117 -26.17 16.50 10.49
N PRO A 118 -25.31 16.74 11.50
CA PRO A 118 -25.71 17.48 12.69
C PRO A 118 -26.30 18.86 12.32
N PRO A 119 -27.30 19.36 13.07
CA PRO A 119 -27.90 20.66 12.80
C PRO A 119 -26.84 21.77 12.72
N GLY A 120 -26.91 22.59 11.67
CA GLY A 120 -26.01 23.73 11.46
C GLY A 120 -24.69 23.44 10.75
N ILE A 121 -24.42 22.18 10.36
CA ILE A 121 -23.20 21.82 9.59
C ILE A 121 -23.41 21.97 8.08
N GLY A 122 -24.51 21.42 7.55
CA GLY A 122 -24.82 21.49 6.12
C GLY A 122 -25.46 22.82 5.73
N THR A 123 -25.00 23.41 4.63
CA THR A 123 -25.50 24.66 4.05
C THR A 123 -26.04 24.48 2.63
N THR A 124 -25.52 23.50 1.90
CA THR A 124 -25.94 23.16 0.53
C THR A 124 -26.51 21.75 0.47
N SER A 125 -27.28 21.43 -0.58
CA SER A 125 -27.80 20.08 -0.78
C SER A 125 -26.71 19.03 -0.96
N THR A 126 -25.55 19.42 -1.51
CA THR A 126 -24.40 18.54 -1.69
C THR A 126 -23.65 18.25 -0.40
N ASP A 127 -23.77 19.11 0.63
CA ASP A 127 -23.15 18.84 1.94
C ASP A 127 -23.72 17.57 2.57
N TYR A 128 -24.99 17.26 2.29
CA TYR A 128 -25.70 16.09 2.79
C TYR A 128 -25.37 14.79 2.04
N TYR A 129 -24.25 14.71 1.32
CA TYR A 129 -23.74 13.45 0.79
C TYR A 129 -22.94 12.68 1.85
N VAL A 130 -23.10 11.35 1.89
CA VAL A 130 -22.45 10.50 2.88
C VAL A 130 -20.93 10.63 2.89
N SER A 131 -20.31 10.93 1.75
CA SER A 131 -18.86 11.21 1.67
C SER A 131 -18.43 12.41 2.51
N ASN A 132 -19.30 13.40 2.63
CA ASN A 132 -19.02 14.67 3.30
C ASN A 132 -19.19 14.57 4.80
N ALA A 133 -19.93 13.57 5.30
CA ALA A 133 -20.03 13.31 6.74
C ALA A 133 -18.64 13.04 7.37
N CYS A 134 -17.74 12.38 6.63
CA CYS A 134 -16.36 12.14 7.06
C CYS A 134 -15.54 13.44 7.16
N GLY A 135 -15.62 14.30 6.13
CA GLY A 135 -14.86 15.55 6.05
C GLY A 135 -15.40 16.66 6.97
N LEU A 136 -16.73 16.81 7.04
CA LEU A 136 -17.40 17.91 7.74
C LEU A 136 -17.56 17.66 9.24
N VAL A 137 -17.59 16.40 9.68
CA VAL A 137 -17.76 16.03 11.09
C VAL A 137 -16.53 15.28 11.58
N ASN A 138 -16.43 14.00 11.22
CA ASN A 138 -15.27 13.13 11.42
C ASN A 138 -15.56 11.75 10.81
N LEU A 139 -14.52 10.93 10.70
CA LEU A 139 -14.62 9.55 10.20
C LEU A 139 -15.65 8.71 10.96
N GLU A 140 -15.68 8.78 12.30
CA GLU A 140 -16.60 7.99 13.13
C GLU A 140 -18.06 8.28 12.80
N TYR A 141 -18.41 9.55 12.63
CA TYR A 141 -19.75 9.97 12.24
C TYR A 141 -20.08 9.54 10.81
N GLY A 142 -19.13 9.69 9.88
CA GLY A 142 -19.28 9.23 8.51
C GLY A 142 -19.57 7.72 8.43
N VAL A 143 -18.80 6.92 9.18
CA VAL A 143 -19.03 5.48 9.33
C VAL A 143 -20.44 5.18 9.83
N LYS A 144 -20.93 5.91 10.85
CA LYS A 144 -22.32 5.73 11.35
C LYS A 144 -23.37 6.01 10.27
N GLN A 145 -23.16 7.04 9.43
CA GLN A 145 -24.07 7.31 8.30
C GLN A 145 -24.01 6.21 7.25
N ILE A 146 -22.81 5.69 6.94
CA ILE A 146 -22.64 4.55 6.02
C ILE A 146 -23.37 3.31 6.55
N GLN A 147 -23.24 3.00 7.84
CA GLN A 147 -23.96 1.90 8.49
C GLN A 147 -25.47 2.05 8.39
N TYR A 148 -25.99 3.28 8.51
CA TYR A 148 -27.41 3.56 8.31
C TYR A 148 -27.86 3.26 6.87
N VAL A 149 -27.10 3.68 5.87
CA VAL A 149 -27.36 3.37 4.44
C VAL A 149 -27.30 1.85 4.18
N LEU A 150 -26.31 1.17 4.76
CA LEU A 150 -26.14 -0.27 4.66
C LEU A 150 -27.20 -1.05 5.46
N GLY A 151 -27.85 -0.42 6.42
CA GLY A 151 -28.81 -1.06 7.34
C GLY A 151 -28.17 -2.11 8.25
N LYS A 152 -26.85 -2.08 8.42
CA LYS A 152 -26.09 -3.01 9.27
C LYS A 152 -24.77 -2.38 9.72
N LYS A 153 -24.23 -2.87 10.83
CA LYS A 153 -22.91 -2.51 11.35
C LYS A 153 -21.89 -3.54 10.87
N PRO A 154 -20.76 -3.15 10.26
CA PRO A 154 -19.67 -4.07 9.93
C PRO A 154 -18.95 -4.53 11.21
N ASP A 155 -18.32 -5.69 11.14
CA ASP A 155 -17.46 -6.21 12.21
C ASP A 155 -16.14 -5.45 12.28
N TYR A 156 -15.60 -5.08 11.11
CA TYR A 156 -14.31 -4.42 10.95
C TYR A 156 -14.37 -3.24 9.99
N ILE A 157 -13.40 -2.35 10.09
CA ILE A 157 -13.24 -1.18 9.22
C ILE A 157 -11.81 -1.15 8.69
N MET A 158 -11.67 -1.02 7.37
CA MET A 158 -10.40 -0.77 6.70
C MET A 158 -10.46 0.61 6.03
N VAL A 159 -9.44 1.43 6.26
CA VAL A 159 -9.34 2.78 5.72
C VAL A 159 -8.00 2.93 4.99
N VAL A 160 -8.07 3.43 3.76
CA VAL A 160 -6.90 3.69 2.91
C VAL A 160 -6.95 5.10 2.34
N GLY A 161 -5.80 5.75 2.24
CA GLY A 161 -5.64 7.01 1.54
C GLY A 161 -5.10 6.82 0.12
N PHE A 162 -4.85 7.94 -0.57
CA PHE A 162 -4.35 7.93 -1.94
C PHE A 162 -2.94 7.31 -2.05
N SER A 163 -2.01 7.71 -1.16
CA SER A 163 -0.64 7.17 -1.13
C SER A 163 -0.64 5.66 -0.92
N GLU A 164 -1.47 5.18 0.00
CA GLU A 164 -1.56 3.75 0.35
C GLU A 164 -2.06 2.94 -0.84
N VAL A 165 -3.09 3.40 -1.54
CA VAL A 165 -3.57 2.74 -2.76
C VAL A 165 -2.49 2.76 -3.85
N MET A 166 -1.74 3.86 -4.03
CA MET A 166 -0.61 3.89 -4.97
C MET A 166 0.43 2.82 -4.64
N GLY A 167 0.81 2.71 -3.36
CA GLY A 167 1.77 1.71 -2.89
C GLY A 167 1.27 0.28 -3.11
N ILE A 168 0.02 -0.01 -2.73
CA ILE A 168 -0.59 -1.34 -2.94
C ILE A 168 -0.59 -1.71 -4.42
N LEU A 169 -0.97 -0.80 -5.31
CA LEU A 169 -0.95 -1.06 -6.75
C LEU A 169 0.48 -1.36 -7.24
N ASN A 170 1.48 -0.61 -6.79
CA ASN A 170 2.88 -0.87 -7.15
C ASN A 170 3.36 -2.23 -6.62
N TYR A 171 3.06 -2.59 -5.38
CA TYR A 171 3.47 -3.88 -4.80
C TYR A 171 2.78 -5.10 -5.43
N LEU A 172 1.65 -4.88 -6.10
CA LEU A 172 0.93 -5.91 -6.87
C LEU A 172 1.29 -5.90 -8.37
N ASP A 173 2.30 -5.13 -8.76
CA ASP A 173 2.73 -4.91 -10.15
C ASP A 173 1.60 -4.43 -11.08
N LEU A 174 0.65 -3.67 -10.54
CA LEU A 174 -0.48 -3.08 -11.28
C LEU A 174 -0.11 -1.69 -11.83
N PRO A 175 -0.64 -1.30 -13.00
CA PRO A 175 -0.37 0.02 -13.59
C PRO A 175 -0.97 1.13 -12.73
N THR A 176 -0.17 1.76 -11.87
CA THR A 176 -0.66 2.64 -10.80
C THR A 176 -1.51 3.80 -11.31
N THR A 177 -0.98 4.62 -12.24
CA THR A 177 -1.67 5.82 -12.73
C THR A 177 -2.95 5.48 -13.52
N PRO A 178 -2.91 4.59 -14.53
CA PRO A 178 -4.13 4.19 -15.23
C PRO A 178 -5.17 3.57 -14.28
N THR A 179 -4.77 2.71 -13.36
CA THR A 179 -5.72 2.09 -12.40
C THR A 179 -6.43 3.14 -11.55
N LEU A 180 -5.69 4.12 -11.01
CA LEU A 180 -6.28 5.19 -10.22
C LEU A 180 -7.20 6.09 -11.04
N GLN A 181 -6.84 6.38 -12.29
CA GLN A 181 -7.71 7.12 -13.20
C GLN A 181 -9.01 6.35 -13.45
N TRP A 182 -8.93 5.03 -13.63
CA TRP A 182 -10.09 4.15 -13.79
C TRP A 182 -10.98 4.14 -12.56
N LEU A 183 -10.39 3.98 -11.37
CA LEU A 183 -11.12 4.03 -10.10
C LEU A 183 -11.76 5.41 -9.84
N ARG A 184 -11.18 6.50 -10.36
CA ARG A 184 -11.70 7.86 -10.17
C ARG A 184 -12.69 8.29 -11.26
N HIS A 185 -12.71 7.62 -12.40
CA HIS A 185 -13.52 7.99 -13.55
C HIS A 185 -15.01 7.88 -13.26
N ARG A 186 -15.75 8.96 -13.53
CA ARG A 186 -17.22 8.99 -13.44
C ARG A 186 -17.88 9.71 -14.60
N GLN A 187 -17.19 10.66 -15.22
CA GLN A 187 -17.78 11.59 -16.18
C GLN A 187 -18.20 10.93 -17.50
N GLY A 188 -17.62 9.77 -17.84
CA GLY A 188 -17.96 9.01 -19.05
C GLY A 188 -19.16 8.07 -18.89
N TYR A 189 -19.70 7.91 -17.67
CA TYR A 189 -20.82 7.03 -17.40
C TYR A 189 -22.15 7.78 -17.40
N SER A 190 -23.17 7.19 -18.01
CA SER A 190 -24.53 7.77 -18.08
C SER A 190 -25.15 8.06 -16.71
N ILE A 191 -24.88 7.19 -15.73
CA ILE A 191 -25.32 7.34 -14.34
C ILE A 191 -24.23 7.90 -13.42
N GLY A 192 -23.05 8.22 -13.95
CA GLY A 192 -21.97 8.88 -13.22
C GLY A 192 -21.44 8.11 -12.01
N GLU A 193 -21.58 8.72 -10.83
CA GLU A 193 -21.03 8.26 -9.56
C GLU A 193 -21.48 6.85 -9.12
N PRO A 194 -22.77 6.47 -9.22
CA PRO A 194 -23.20 5.09 -9.04
C PRO A 194 -22.39 4.05 -9.83
N GLN A 195 -22.12 4.29 -11.12
CA GLN A 195 -21.31 3.35 -11.91
C GLN A 195 -19.88 3.29 -11.40
N ARG A 196 -19.28 4.44 -11.05
CA ARG A 196 -17.94 4.48 -10.47
C ARG A 196 -17.84 3.67 -9.17
N ALA A 197 -18.82 3.84 -8.27
CA ALA A 197 -18.86 3.10 -7.01
C ALA A 197 -18.98 1.59 -7.23
N HIS A 198 -19.73 1.15 -8.24
CA HIS A 198 -19.82 -0.26 -8.63
C HIS A 198 -18.52 -0.78 -9.27
N ASN A 199 -17.84 0.04 -10.06
CA ASN A 199 -16.54 -0.30 -10.64
C ASN A 199 -15.47 -0.55 -9.57
N HIS A 200 -15.54 0.12 -8.42
CA HIS A 200 -14.68 -0.24 -7.28
C HIS A 200 -14.93 -1.68 -6.82
N SER A 201 -16.19 -2.16 -6.84
CA SER A 201 -16.53 -3.54 -6.52
C SER A 201 -16.00 -4.53 -7.56
N THR A 202 -16.04 -4.18 -8.85
CA THR A 202 -15.48 -5.04 -9.92
C THR A 202 -13.95 -5.11 -9.82
N PHE A 203 -13.29 -4.00 -9.46
CA PHE A 203 -11.86 -3.99 -9.15
C PHE A 203 -11.52 -4.88 -7.95
N LEU A 204 -12.23 -4.75 -6.83
CA LEU A 204 -12.03 -5.60 -5.66
C LEU A 204 -12.29 -7.07 -5.96
N LYS A 205 -13.33 -7.38 -6.74
CA LYS A 205 -13.58 -8.74 -7.25
C LYS A 205 -12.38 -9.26 -8.01
N LYS A 206 -11.82 -8.48 -8.95
CA LYS A 206 -10.62 -8.87 -9.70
C LYS A 206 -9.41 -9.11 -8.81
N LEU A 207 -9.20 -8.28 -7.79
CA LEU A 207 -8.12 -8.50 -6.82
C LEU A 207 -8.30 -9.81 -6.06
N ILE A 208 -9.50 -10.06 -5.54
CA ILE A 208 -9.82 -11.29 -4.81
C ILE A 208 -9.63 -12.53 -5.70
N THR A 209 -10.04 -12.49 -6.97
CA THR A 209 -9.91 -13.64 -7.87
C THR A 209 -8.50 -13.87 -8.39
N ASN A 210 -7.67 -12.82 -8.49
CA ASN A 210 -6.36 -12.96 -9.16
C ASN A 210 -5.17 -12.99 -8.19
N TYR A 211 -5.30 -12.37 -7.02
CA TYR A 211 -4.18 -12.17 -6.09
C TYR A 211 -4.28 -12.97 -4.80
N ILE A 212 -5.42 -13.62 -4.55
CA ILE A 212 -5.53 -14.59 -3.46
C ILE A 212 -5.15 -15.97 -4.01
N PRO A 213 -4.06 -16.58 -3.50
CA PRO A 213 -3.65 -17.90 -3.97
C PRO A 213 -4.62 -18.99 -3.54
N GLU A 214 -4.76 -20.05 -4.32
CA GLU A 214 -5.54 -21.24 -3.95
C GLU A 214 -4.89 -22.09 -2.85
N ASP A 215 -3.55 -22.06 -2.77
CA ASP A 215 -2.79 -22.77 -1.76
C ASP A 215 -2.29 -21.78 -0.71
N THR A 216 -2.78 -21.93 0.51
CA THR A 216 -2.40 -21.07 1.65
C THR A 216 -0.89 -21.09 1.93
N SER A 217 -0.17 -22.16 1.55
CA SER A 217 1.29 -22.23 1.70
C SER A 217 2.04 -21.30 0.75
N THR A 218 1.37 -20.77 -0.28
CA THR A 218 1.93 -19.84 -1.26
C THR A 218 1.59 -18.38 -0.96
N ILE A 219 0.88 -18.11 0.15
CA ILE A 219 0.64 -16.73 0.62
C ILE A 219 1.98 -16.07 0.89
N ASN A 220 2.24 -14.97 0.18
CA ASN A 220 3.44 -14.17 0.35
C ASN A 220 3.35 -13.37 1.65
N ALA A 221 3.83 -13.96 2.76
CA ALA A 221 3.74 -13.34 4.08
C ALA A 221 4.39 -11.94 4.16
N PRO A 222 5.59 -11.69 3.58
CA PRO A 222 6.15 -10.33 3.50
C PRO A 222 5.23 -9.34 2.78
N LEU A 223 4.70 -9.68 1.61
CA LEU A 223 3.77 -8.81 0.88
C LEU A 223 2.50 -8.53 1.69
N HIS A 224 1.90 -9.58 2.26
CA HIS A 224 0.70 -9.45 3.10
C HIS A 224 0.95 -8.52 4.28
N TYR A 225 2.10 -8.64 4.94
CA TYR A 225 2.51 -7.76 6.04
C TYR A 225 2.67 -6.31 5.58
N ILE A 226 3.38 -6.08 4.49
CA ILE A 226 3.61 -4.74 3.93
C ILE A 226 2.27 -4.07 3.59
N VAL A 227 1.36 -4.79 2.93
CA VAL A 227 0.02 -4.28 2.60
C VAL A 227 -0.79 -4.01 3.87
N TYR A 228 -0.81 -4.94 4.84
CA TYR A 228 -1.49 -4.74 6.12
C TYR A 228 -1.01 -3.47 6.83
N LYS A 229 0.29 -3.18 6.79
CA LYS A 229 0.89 -2.00 7.41
C LYS A 229 0.50 -0.67 6.77
N LEU A 230 0.12 -0.67 5.50
CA LEU A 230 -0.39 0.52 4.81
C LEU A 230 -1.85 0.81 5.16
N ILE A 231 -2.63 -0.20 5.56
CA ILE A 231 -4.07 -0.07 5.79
C ILE A 231 -4.33 0.29 7.25
N GLN A 232 -5.12 1.34 7.49
CA GLN A 232 -5.62 1.63 8.83
C GLN A 232 -6.82 0.72 9.11
N THR A 233 -6.68 -0.20 10.06
CA THR A 233 -7.70 -1.22 10.33
C THR A 233 -7.80 -1.57 11.81
N ASP A 234 -8.96 -2.06 12.23
CA ASP A 234 -9.21 -2.67 13.54
C ASP A 234 -9.07 -4.20 13.54
N LEU A 235 -8.77 -4.80 12.38
CA LEU A 235 -8.31 -6.19 12.29
C LEU A 235 -6.89 -6.33 12.84
N SER A 236 -6.64 -7.42 13.58
CA SER A 236 -5.27 -7.87 13.80
C SER A 236 -4.68 -8.46 12.51
N PHE A 237 -3.34 -8.54 12.46
CA PHE A 237 -2.66 -9.21 11.36
C PHE A 237 -3.09 -10.68 11.25
N GLU A 238 -3.21 -11.39 12.37
CA GLU A 238 -3.68 -12.78 12.40
C GLU A 238 -5.12 -12.93 11.88
N GLN A 239 -6.03 -12.03 12.26
CA GLN A 239 -7.39 -12.04 11.73
C GLN A 239 -7.41 -11.80 10.22
N SER A 240 -6.57 -10.90 9.70
CA SER A 240 -6.43 -10.70 8.25
C SER A 240 -5.90 -11.95 7.55
N ARG A 241 -4.95 -12.67 8.16
CA ARG A 241 -4.42 -13.94 7.65
C ARG A 241 -5.51 -15.02 7.60
N GLU A 242 -6.29 -15.17 8.66
CA GLU A 242 -7.42 -16.12 8.71
C GLU A 242 -8.48 -15.80 7.65
N ILE A 243 -8.75 -14.52 7.38
CA ILE A 243 -9.64 -14.09 6.31
C ILE A 243 -9.10 -14.50 4.93
N ILE A 244 -7.80 -14.24 4.66
CA ILE A 244 -7.17 -14.64 3.40
C ILE A 244 -7.16 -16.16 3.23
N GLU A 245 -6.88 -16.92 4.30
CA GLU A 245 -6.96 -18.38 4.26
C GLU A 245 -8.37 -18.90 3.96
N ALA A 246 -9.41 -18.24 4.49
CA ALA A 246 -10.78 -18.59 4.18
C ALA A 246 -11.10 -18.33 2.71
N LEU A 247 -10.70 -17.17 2.16
CA LEU A 247 -10.88 -16.82 0.75
C LEU A 247 -10.12 -17.76 -0.19
N SER A 248 -8.89 -18.14 0.19
CA SER A 248 -8.05 -19.10 -0.54
C SER A 248 -8.75 -20.46 -0.70
N LYS A 249 -9.35 -20.98 0.38
CA LYS A 249 -10.10 -22.24 0.37
C LYS A 249 -11.35 -22.21 -0.51
N MET A 250 -11.94 -21.04 -0.76
CA MET A 250 -13.13 -20.90 -1.60
C MET A 250 -12.84 -21.05 -3.10
N LYS A 251 -11.57 -20.96 -3.54
CA LYS A 251 -11.14 -21.08 -4.95
C LYS A 251 -11.91 -20.15 -5.90
N LEU A 252 -12.02 -18.88 -5.50
CA LEU A 252 -12.85 -17.87 -6.18
C LEU A 252 -12.38 -17.54 -7.62
N ASN A 253 -11.17 -17.92 -7.98
CA ASN A 253 -10.63 -17.82 -9.33
C ASN A 253 -11.25 -18.85 -10.30
N GLU A 254 -11.59 -20.05 -9.80
CA GLU A 254 -12.25 -21.11 -10.58
C GLU A 254 -13.76 -20.86 -10.72
N ASP A 255 -14.37 -20.23 -9.73
CA ASP A 255 -15.80 -19.93 -9.67
C ASP A 255 -16.05 -18.46 -9.22
N PRO A 256 -15.80 -17.47 -10.10
CA PRO A 256 -15.93 -16.05 -9.77
C PRO A 256 -17.37 -15.61 -9.51
N ASP A 257 -18.37 -16.44 -9.84
CA ASP A 257 -19.79 -16.16 -9.57
C ASP A 257 -20.15 -16.32 -8.09
N ARG A 258 -19.27 -16.95 -7.29
CA ARG A 258 -19.34 -16.92 -5.82
C ARG A 258 -19.14 -15.53 -5.23
N ILE A 259 -18.64 -14.58 -6.02
CA ILE A 259 -18.52 -13.17 -5.67
C ILE A 259 -19.67 -12.40 -6.31
N SER A 260 -20.63 -12.01 -5.48
CA SER A 260 -21.76 -11.17 -5.88
C SER A 260 -21.49 -9.70 -5.62
N LEU A 261 -21.94 -8.85 -6.55
CA LEU A 261 -21.80 -7.40 -6.47
C LEU A 261 -23.17 -6.77 -6.26
N ALA A 262 -23.25 -5.84 -5.32
CA ALA A 262 -24.49 -5.16 -4.97
C ALA A 262 -24.24 -3.66 -4.77
N MET A 263 -25.32 -2.89 -4.81
CA MET A 263 -25.29 -1.45 -4.54
C MET A 263 -26.36 -1.04 -3.53
N ARG A 264 -26.01 -0.07 -2.68
CA ARG A 264 -26.97 0.65 -1.84
C ARG A 264 -26.82 2.17 -1.96
N PRO A 265 -27.91 2.91 -2.28
CA PRO A 265 -29.19 2.40 -2.78
C PRO A 265 -29.03 1.68 -4.13
N PHE A 266 -30.05 0.96 -4.56
CA PHE A 266 -30.00 0.24 -5.84
C PHE A 266 -29.93 1.21 -7.02
N TYR A 267 -29.00 0.94 -7.93
CA TYR A 267 -28.90 1.58 -9.25
C TYR A 267 -28.76 0.50 -10.33
N PRO A 268 -29.34 0.69 -11.52
CA PRO A 268 -29.08 -0.19 -12.65
C PRO A 268 -27.68 0.09 -13.20
N VAL A 269 -26.70 -0.71 -12.76
CA VAL A 269 -25.28 -0.59 -13.14
C VAL A 269 -24.87 -1.67 -14.14
N GLN A 270 -23.73 -1.47 -14.79
CA GLN A 270 -23.09 -2.46 -15.65
C GLN A 270 -21.87 -3.07 -14.96
N ASP A 271 -21.67 -4.37 -15.14
CA ASP A 271 -20.46 -5.07 -14.68
C ASP A 271 -19.32 -4.82 -15.67
N ILE A 272 -18.63 -3.70 -15.49
CA ILE A 272 -17.43 -3.35 -16.27
C ILE A 272 -16.24 -4.03 -15.60
N GLU A 273 -15.68 -5.04 -16.27
CA GLU A 273 -14.50 -5.74 -15.78
C GLU A 273 -13.27 -4.80 -15.74
N TYR A 274 -12.50 -4.89 -14.66
CA TYR A 274 -11.19 -4.27 -14.58
C TYR A 274 -10.13 -5.18 -15.23
N ASP A 275 -9.46 -4.67 -16.26
CA ASP A 275 -8.36 -5.35 -16.94
C ASP A 275 -7.09 -4.49 -16.85
N PRO A 276 -6.06 -4.90 -16.08
CA PRO A 276 -4.82 -4.14 -15.94
C PRO A 276 -4.04 -4.02 -17.25
N GLU A 277 -4.19 -4.94 -18.21
CA GLU A 277 -3.47 -4.87 -19.48
C GLU A 277 -4.12 -3.88 -20.46
N GLN A 278 -5.43 -3.64 -20.32
CA GLN A 278 -6.22 -2.80 -21.23
C GLN A 278 -6.73 -1.51 -20.60
N VAL A 279 -6.47 -1.26 -19.31
CA VAL A 279 -7.02 -0.11 -18.57
C VAL A 279 -6.70 1.23 -19.23
N GLU A 280 -5.51 1.40 -19.79
CA GLU A 280 -5.11 2.65 -20.46
C GLU A 280 -5.89 2.87 -21.77
N GLU A 281 -6.04 1.82 -22.58
CA GLU A 281 -6.83 1.87 -23.80
C GLU A 281 -8.31 2.12 -23.49
N TYR A 282 -8.86 1.41 -22.51
CA TYR A 282 -10.22 1.63 -22.01
C TYR A 282 -10.42 3.10 -21.61
N LEU A 283 -9.53 3.66 -20.79
CA LEU A 283 -9.61 5.06 -20.35
C LEU A 283 -9.57 6.04 -21.51
N LYS A 284 -8.70 5.82 -22.48
CA LYS A 284 -8.62 6.64 -23.69
C LYS A 284 -9.95 6.65 -24.44
N THR A 285 -10.59 5.49 -24.61
CA THR A 285 -11.90 5.41 -25.30
C THR A 285 -13.02 6.13 -24.55
N MET A 286 -13.00 6.09 -23.21
CA MET A 286 -14.05 6.69 -22.38
C MET A 286 -13.85 8.20 -22.17
N ILE A 287 -12.60 8.66 -22.10
CA ILE A 287 -12.26 10.04 -21.70
C ILE A 287 -12.07 10.96 -22.90
N GLU A 288 -11.36 10.52 -23.95
CA GLU A 288 -11.05 11.39 -25.10
C GLU A 288 -12.30 12.04 -25.73
N PRO A 289 -13.46 11.35 -25.88
CA PRO A 289 -14.66 11.97 -26.43
C PRO A 289 -15.20 13.14 -25.59
N ILE A 290 -15.02 13.11 -24.27
CA ILE A 290 -15.56 14.10 -23.34
C ILE A 290 -14.50 15.05 -22.78
N LYS A 291 -13.22 14.87 -23.12
CA LYS A 291 -12.07 15.64 -22.59
C LYS A 291 -12.26 17.15 -22.66
N HIS A 292 -12.92 17.63 -23.71
CA HIS A 292 -13.21 19.05 -23.91
C HIS A 292 -14.27 19.64 -22.97
N LEU A 293 -15.07 18.79 -22.31
CA LEU A 293 -16.11 19.14 -21.34
C LEU A 293 -15.61 19.05 -19.89
N LEU A 294 -14.44 18.45 -19.69
CA LEU A 294 -13.87 18.20 -18.38
C LEU A 294 -13.09 19.43 -17.92
N SER A 295 -13.11 19.71 -16.61
CA SER A 295 -12.28 20.78 -16.09
C SER A 295 -10.80 20.43 -16.26
N LYS A 296 -9.96 21.44 -16.47
CA LYS A 296 -8.50 21.23 -16.56
C LYS A 296 -7.91 20.66 -15.26
N ASP A 297 -8.63 20.77 -14.15
CA ASP A 297 -8.23 20.25 -12.85
C ASP A 297 -8.66 18.79 -12.63
N ASP A 298 -9.75 18.33 -13.27
CA ASP A 298 -10.22 16.92 -13.21
C ASP A 298 -9.30 15.97 -13.99
N TYR A 299 -8.63 16.50 -15.01
CA TYR A 299 -7.65 15.82 -15.85
C TYR A 299 -6.48 16.77 -16.03
N THR A 300 -5.68 16.93 -14.97
CA THR A 300 -4.55 17.85 -14.96
C THR A 300 -3.76 17.70 -16.25
N ALA A 301 -3.73 18.78 -17.05
CA ALA A 301 -2.87 18.92 -18.23
C ALA A 301 -1.37 18.91 -17.87
N THR A 302 -1.07 18.82 -16.57
CA THR A 302 0.20 18.54 -15.94
C THR A 302 0.62 17.11 -16.26
N THR A 303 1.79 16.91 -16.84
CA THR A 303 2.28 15.56 -17.11
C THR A 303 2.63 14.86 -15.79
N PRO A 304 2.64 13.51 -15.74
CA PRO A 304 3.12 12.78 -14.56
C PRO A 304 4.48 13.28 -14.05
N GLU A 305 5.38 13.68 -14.96
CA GLU A 305 6.70 14.21 -14.66
C GLU A 305 6.65 15.59 -13.97
N ASP A 306 5.71 16.45 -14.36
CA ASP A 306 5.51 17.76 -13.73
C ASP A 306 4.98 17.60 -12.29
N ILE A 307 4.03 16.67 -12.08
CA ILE A 307 3.49 16.36 -10.74
C ILE A 307 4.59 15.79 -9.85
N GLN A 308 5.39 14.88 -10.38
CA GLN A 308 6.52 14.30 -9.67
C GLN A 308 7.58 15.35 -9.31
N SER A 309 7.89 16.26 -10.23
CA SER A 309 8.85 17.35 -9.99
C SER A 309 8.37 18.31 -8.90
N GLN A 310 7.06 18.61 -8.87
CA GLN A 310 6.46 19.42 -7.81
C GLN A 310 6.54 18.71 -6.45
N LEU A 311 6.21 17.42 -6.39
CA LEU A 311 6.28 16.63 -5.17
C LEU A 311 7.71 16.59 -4.60
N LEU A 312 8.69 16.29 -5.44
CA LEU A 312 10.10 16.25 -5.04
C LEU A 312 10.61 17.62 -4.58
N ASN A 313 10.15 18.71 -5.20
CA ASN A 313 10.49 20.07 -4.77
C ASN A 313 9.89 20.41 -3.39
N ILE A 314 8.64 20.00 -3.13
CA ILE A 314 7.99 20.18 -1.82
C ILE A 314 8.79 19.42 -0.75
N ILE A 315 9.08 18.14 -0.98
CA ILE A 315 9.87 17.31 -0.06
C ILE A 315 11.24 17.93 0.17
N GLY A 316 11.94 18.31 -0.91
CA GLY A 316 13.29 18.90 -0.81
C GLY A 316 13.34 20.21 -0.03
N LYS A 317 12.29 21.05 -0.11
CA LYS A 317 12.20 22.32 0.62
C LYS A 317 11.87 22.16 2.10
N GLN A 318 11.10 21.12 2.46
CA GLN A 318 10.59 20.93 3.82
C GLN A 318 11.27 19.78 4.57
N LYS A 319 12.29 19.14 3.99
CA LYS A 319 13.00 17.99 4.58
C LYS A 319 13.65 18.23 5.95
N GLU A 320 13.80 19.49 6.37
CA GLU A 320 14.36 19.85 7.67
C GLU A 320 13.28 20.28 8.68
N ASP A 321 12.02 20.38 8.25
CA ASP A 321 10.89 20.76 9.10
C ASP A 321 10.35 19.52 9.83
N PRO A 322 10.42 19.46 11.18
CA PRO A 322 9.94 18.31 11.95
C PRO A 322 8.44 18.02 11.77
N GLU A 323 7.62 19.06 11.61
CA GLU A 323 6.17 18.89 11.41
C GLU A 323 5.90 18.26 10.04
N PHE A 324 6.59 18.75 9.01
CA PHE A 324 6.52 18.17 7.68
C PHE A 324 7.03 16.72 7.65
N LEU A 325 8.16 16.41 8.31
CA LEU A 325 8.71 15.06 8.34
C LEU A 325 7.76 14.06 9.00
N ALA A 326 7.11 14.45 10.11
CA ALA A 326 6.09 13.65 10.75
C ALA A 326 4.90 13.41 9.82
N TRP A 327 4.37 14.48 9.22
CA TRP A 327 3.25 14.38 8.29
C TRP A 327 3.60 13.53 7.04
N ALA A 328 4.79 13.73 6.46
CA ALA A 328 5.27 13.01 5.28
C ALA A 328 5.44 11.51 5.55
N PHE A 329 5.92 11.15 6.74
CA PHE A 329 6.01 9.77 7.20
C PHE A 329 4.61 9.16 7.41
N GLU A 330 3.74 9.84 8.16
CA GLU A 330 2.38 9.36 8.46
C GLU A 330 1.50 9.19 7.21
N ASN A 331 1.79 9.92 6.13
CA ASN A 331 1.04 9.87 4.87
C ASN A 331 1.77 9.13 3.74
N ASN A 332 2.86 8.43 4.07
CA ASN A 332 3.66 7.62 3.14
C ASN A 332 3.95 8.34 1.81
N ILE A 333 4.35 9.62 1.86
CA ILE A 333 4.37 10.49 0.67
C ILE A 333 5.26 9.96 -0.47
N TRP A 334 6.26 9.15 -0.15
CA TRP A 334 7.13 8.50 -1.13
C TRP A 334 6.38 7.53 -2.05
N LEU A 335 5.25 6.96 -1.61
CA LEU A 335 4.42 6.06 -2.43
C LEU A 335 3.75 6.78 -3.61
N GLN A 336 3.73 8.12 -3.60
CA GLN A 336 3.21 8.91 -4.72
C GLN A 336 4.24 9.12 -5.84
N ILE A 337 5.50 8.73 -5.63
CA ILE A 337 6.58 8.86 -6.62
C ILE A 337 6.53 7.65 -7.56
N GLN A 338 6.49 7.90 -8.86
CA GLN A 338 6.38 6.85 -9.88
C GLN A 338 7.74 6.29 -10.34
N ASP A 339 8.82 7.07 -10.17
CA ASP A 339 10.17 6.62 -10.52
C ASP A 339 10.73 5.69 -9.43
N GLU A 340 10.75 4.40 -9.74
CA GLU A 340 11.22 3.32 -8.87
C GLU A 340 12.69 3.48 -8.44
N THR A 341 13.50 4.23 -9.21
CA THR A 341 14.90 4.51 -8.84
C THR A 341 15.02 5.61 -7.79
N ILE A 342 14.00 6.45 -7.66
CA ILE A 342 13.96 7.60 -6.75
C ILE A 342 13.23 7.26 -5.46
N VAL A 343 12.14 6.47 -5.52
CA VAL A 343 11.31 6.09 -4.37
C VAL A 343 12.14 5.65 -3.15
N PRO A 344 13.02 4.63 -3.24
CA PRO A 344 13.68 4.11 -2.05
C PRO A 344 14.66 5.12 -1.43
N ARG A 345 15.24 6.01 -2.25
CA ARG A 345 16.05 7.13 -1.75
C ARG A 345 15.20 8.10 -0.93
N VAL A 346 14.08 8.55 -1.48
CA VAL A 346 13.23 9.53 -0.81
C VAL A 346 12.63 8.96 0.47
N GLN A 347 12.20 7.70 0.43
CA GLN A 347 11.73 6.97 1.62
C GLN A 347 12.82 6.92 2.70
N TYR A 348 14.05 6.53 2.34
CA TYR A 348 15.17 6.52 3.28
C TYR A 348 15.47 7.90 3.87
N ASP A 349 15.51 8.94 3.03
CA ASP A 349 15.79 10.31 3.48
C ASP A 349 14.75 10.79 4.50
N ILE A 350 13.46 10.50 4.26
CA ILE A 350 12.38 10.84 5.20
C ILE A 350 12.50 10.04 6.50
N ILE A 351 12.68 8.71 6.42
CA ILE A 351 12.77 7.84 7.59
C ILE A 351 14.00 8.21 8.44
N SER A 352 15.16 8.37 7.82
CA SER A 352 16.40 8.71 8.55
C SER A 352 16.34 10.06 9.25
N ALA A 353 15.63 11.04 8.67
CA ALA A 353 15.38 12.34 9.31
C ALA A 353 14.28 12.28 10.38
N TYR A 354 13.29 11.41 10.24
CA TYR A 354 12.17 11.26 11.18
C TYR A 354 12.55 10.45 12.43
N ILE A 355 13.35 9.40 12.29
CA ILE A 355 13.73 8.50 13.40
C ILE A 355 14.28 9.25 14.64
N PRO A 356 15.20 10.24 14.51
CA PRO A 356 15.69 11.01 15.65
C PRO A 356 14.62 11.86 16.37
N LEU A 357 13.49 12.15 15.73
CA LEU A 357 12.39 12.91 16.33
C LEU A 357 11.54 12.07 17.29
N LEU A 358 11.69 10.74 17.26
CA LEU A 358 10.94 9.82 18.09
C LEU A 358 11.63 9.57 19.44
N SER A 359 10.89 9.75 20.53
CA SER A 359 11.37 9.48 21.89
C SER A 359 11.52 7.99 22.19
N GLU A 360 10.59 7.17 21.71
CA GLU A 360 10.50 5.75 22.03
C GLU A 360 11.40 4.88 21.15
N ARG A 361 12.37 4.20 21.78
CA ARG A 361 13.30 3.28 21.11
C ARG A 361 12.58 2.12 20.43
N SER A 362 11.57 1.54 21.08
CA SER A 362 10.75 0.46 20.51
C SER A 362 10.11 0.89 19.18
N LYS A 363 9.56 2.11 19.12
CA LYS A 363 8.96 2.67 17.90
C LYS A 363 10.00 2.90 16.80
N ARG A 364 11.19 3.41 17.14
CA ARG A 364 12.30 3.56 16.17
C ARG A 364 12.73 2.21 15.59
N MET A 365 12.94 1.22 16.45
CA MET A 365 13.32 -0.13 16.02
C MET A 365 12.24 -0.77 15.14
N GLN A 366 10.96 -0.59 15.49
CA GLN A 366 9.84 -1.07 14.69
C GLN A 366 9.85 -0.47 13.29
N ILE A 367 9.91 0.86 13.16
CA ILE A 367 9.90 1.55 11.86
C ILE A 367 11.09 1.09 10.99
N LEU A 368 12.27 0.96 11.59
CA LEU A 368 13.46 0.49 10.87
C LEU A 368 13.34 -0.96 10.42
N SER A 369 12.78 -1.84 11.25
CA SER A 369 12.49 -3.23 10.85
C SER A 369 11.48 -3.30 9.72
N ASP A 370 10.37 -2.55 9.82
CA ASP A 370 9.32 -2.53 8.81
C ASP A 370 9.89 -2.05 7.46
N TYR A 371 10.74 -1.01 7.49
CA TYR A 371 11.47 -0.52 6.31
C TYR A 371 12.44 -1.57 5.72
N ILE A 372 13.22 -2.26 6.56
CA ILE A 372 14.15 -3.30 6.08
C ILE A 372 13.39 -4.45 5.42
N ILE A 373 12.28 -4.90 6.02
CA ILE A 373 11.41 -5.95 5.46
C ILE A 373 10.87 -5.52 4.08
N GLU A 374 10.42 -4.27 3.94
CA GLU A 374 9.97 -3.73 2.66
C GLU A 374 11.09 -3.71 1.62
N MET A 375 12.27 -3.19 1.97
CA MET A 375 13.40 -3.10 1.03
C MET A 375 13.92 -4.48 0.62
N ASP A 376 14.00 -5.43 1.56
CA ASP A 376 14.39 -6.81 1.29
C ASP A 376 13.36 -7.49 0.36
N TYR A 377 12.06 -7.29 0.61
CA TYR A 377 10.99 -7.81 -0.23
C TYR A 377 11.07 -7.28 -1.67
N ARG A 378 11.35 -5.99 -1.82
CA ARG A 378 11.46 -5.30 -3.11
C ARG A 378 12.80 -5.52 -3.82
N GLY A 379 13.74 -6.25 -3.21
CA GLY A 379 15.07 -6.50 -3.77
C GLY A 379 15.99 -5.27 -3.78
N PHE A 380 15.73 -4.27 -2.94
CA PHE A 380 16.51 -3.04 -2.82
C PHE A 380 17.65 -3.19 -1.79
N GLU A 381 18.64 -4.03 -2.13
CA GLU A 381 19.75 -4.40 -1.23
C GLU A 381 20.49 -3.21 -0.63
N GLU A 382 20.86 -2.19 -1.44
CA GLU A 382 21.55 -0.99 -0.96
C GLU A 382 20.74 -0.26 0.13
N TRP A 383 19.43 -0.18 -0.05
CA TRP A 383 18.52 0.55 0.84
C TRP A 383 18.21 -0.24 2.10
N SER A 384 18.12 -1.57 1.97
CA SER A 384 18.06 -2.49 3.10
C SER A 384 19.32 -2.37 3.98
N ASP A 385 20.51 -2.38 3.38
CA ASP A 385 21.79 -2.25 4.11
C ASP A 385 21.87 -0.93 4.88
N LYS A 386 21.45 0.18 4.28
CA LYS A 386 21.36 1.48 4.97
C LYS A 386 20.36 1.45 6.14
N GLY A 387 19.24 0.73 5.99
CA GLY A 387 18.28 0.51 7.08
C GLY A 387 18.90 -0.29 8.23
N LYS A 388 19.62 -1.37 7.90
CA LYS A 388 20.35 -2.22 8.88
C LYS A 388 21.41 -1.40 9.63
N GLU A 389 22.11 -0.49 8.95
CA GLU A 389 23.06 0.42 9.61
C GLU A 389 22.36 1.32 10.65
N LEU A 390 21.20 1.89 10.32
CA LEU A 390 20.42 2.69 11.27
C LEU A 390 19.91 1.84 12.44
N LEU A 391 19.38 0.65 12.16
CA LEU A 391 18.87 -0.27 13.19
C LEU A 391 19.98 -0.71 14.15
N SER A 392 21.20 -0.91 13.66
CA SER A 392 22.35 -1.30 14.49
C SER A 392 22.64 -0.30 15.62
N LYS A 393 22.39 1.00 15.38
CA LYS A 393 22.57 2.08 16.36
C LYS A 393 21.50 2.04 17.45
N GLU A 394 20.39 1.35 17.20
CA GLU A 394 19.26 1.20 18.11
C GLU A 394 19.26 -0.16 18.82
N LEU A 395 20.15 -1.11 18.51
CA LEU A 395 20.23 -2.40 19.21
C LEU A 395 20.97 -2.28 20.56
N PRO A 396 20.60 -3.06 21.60
CA PRO A 396 21.31 -3.04 22.87
C PRO A 396 22.76 -3.51 22.66
N THR A 397 23.72 -2.73 23.14
CA THR A 397 25.14 -3.12 23.20
C THR A 397 25.38 -4.24 24.20
#